data_AF-A0A975C0I3-F1
#
_entry.id   AF-A0A975C0I3-F1
#
_cell.length_a   1.000
_cell.length_b   1.000
_cell.length_c   1.000
_cell.angle_alpha   90.00
_cell.angle_beta   90.00
_cell.angle_gamma   90.00
#
_symmetry.space_group_name_H-M   'P 1'
#
loop_
_entity.id
_entity.type
_entity.pdbx_description
1 polymer ?
#
loop_
_entity_poly.entity_id
_entity_poly.type
_entity_poly.pdbx_seq_one_letter_code
_entity_poly.pdbx_strand_id
1 'polypeptide(L)'
;MPFTPLEQAVIQALGWDLRDIAPDLAGQFEESLPGARRNTGAGLYTEMIVDPHRPPPKRTPSGSFGTVHAMVGDLPGSMAFKARLREGVLMGLEGDAFDMDTSAIDFRTTPFDRVFTVDDQGRSIAFDPAILRNPAPCWTFRRGTIRKKTQRSKPRPVSSMSAPCSGSRTLSPLAPRKAAGRPVWLPRTSISTSASCSGWA
;
A
#
# COMPACT_ATOMS: atom_id res chain seq x y z
N MET A 1 14.47 3.43 23.77
CA MET A 1 13.72 4.66 24.13
C MET A 1 12.28 4.45 23.71
N PRO A 2 11.27 5.08 24.33
CA PRO A 2 9.91 5.05 23.80
C PRO A 2 9.76 6.00 22.60
N PHE A 3 8.71 5.80 21.81
CA PHE A 3 8.25 6.77 20.82
C PHE A 3 7.80 8.07 21.49
N THR A 4 8.04 9.19 20.83
CA THR A 4 7.53 10.50 21.29
C THR A 4 6.03 10.62 20.99
N PRO A 5 5.30 11.52 21.67
CA PRO A 5 3.90 11.78 21.35
C PRO A 5 3.66 12.16 19.88
N LEU A 6 4.55 12.98 19.29
CA LEU A 6 4.49 13.36 17.87
C LEU A 6 4.63 12.13 16.97
N GLU A 7 5.65 11.29 17.21
CA GLU A 7 5.87 10.08 16.42
C GLU A 7 4.68 9.12 16.50
N GLN A 8 4.13 8.90 17.69
CA GLN A 8 2.98 8.03 17.87
C GLN A 8 1.77 8.53 17.07
N ALA A 9 1.47 9.82 17.12
CA ALA A 9 0.34 10.41 16.40
C ALA A 9 0.53 10.33 14.87
N VAL A 10 1.73 10.67 14.39
CA VAL A 10 2.08 10.63 12.97
C VAL A 10 2.07 9.21 12.43
N ILE A 11 2.63 8.24 13.13
CA ILE A 11 2.69 6.86 12.64
C ILE A 11 1.30 6.23 12.62
N GLN A 12 0.44 6.54 13.59
CA GLN A 12 -0.97 6.13 13.54
C GLN A 12 -1.70 6.73 12.32
N ALA A 13 -1.47 8.01 12.04
CA ALA A 13 -2.01 8.65 10.84
C ALA A 13 -1.49 8.02 9.55
N LEU A 14 -0.19 7.73 9.48
CA LEU A 14 0.43 7.04 8.34
C LEU A 14 -0.09 5.61 8.15
N GLY A 15 -0.33 4.88 9.24
CA GLY A 15 -0.94 3.55 9.20
C GLY A 15 -2.33 3.56 8.55
N TRP A 16 -3.09 4.63 8.76
CA TRP A 16 -4.38 4.82 8.09
C TRP A 16 -4.24 5.28 6.64
N ASP A 17 -3.42 6.31 6.39
CA ASP A 17 -3.15 6.88 5.07
C ASP A 17 -2.63 5.83 4.08
N LEU A 18 -1.72 4.97 4.55
CA LEU A 18 -1.01 4.00 3.71
C LEU A 18 -1.62 2.60 3.71
N ARG A 19 -2.81 2.40 4.29
CA ARG A 19 -3.44 1.06 4.42
C ARG A 19 -3.58 0.31 3.10
N ASP A 20 -3.76 1.03 1.99
CA ASP A 20 -3.92 0.45 0.66
C ASP A 20 -2.58 0.18 -0.02
N ILE A 21 -1.48 0.82 0.41
CA ILE A 21 -0.13 0.70 -0.16
C ILE A 21 0.69 -0.33 0.64
N ALA A 22 0.71 -0.17 1.97
CA ALA A 22 1.39 -1.00 2.94
C ALA A 22 0.40 -1.43 4.05
N PRO A 23 -0.46 -2.44 3.79
CA PRO A 23 -1.52 -2.85 4.73
C PRO A 23 -1.03 -3.33 6.11
N ASP A 24 0.23 -3.74 6.20
CA ASP A 24 0.87 -4.24 7.42
C ASP A 24 1.61 -3.14 8.20
N LEU A 25 1.60 -1.88 7.74
CA LEU A 25 2.37 -0.80 8.34
C LEU A 25 2.03 -0.57 9.81
N ALA A 26 0.74 -0.55 10.15
CA ALA A 26 0.28 -0.37 11.53
C ALA A 26 0.77 -1.51 12.44
N GLY A 27 0.71 -2.76 11.94
CA GLY A 27 1.23 -3.91 12.67
C GLY A 27 2.75 -3.78 12.89
N GLN A 28 3.52 -3.42 11.86
CA GLN A 28 4.97 -3.27 11.99
C GLN A 28 5.33 -2.19 13.00
N PHE A 29 4.55 -1.10 13.06
CA PHE A 29 4.73 -0.07 14.06
C PHE A 29 4.50 -0.58 15.49
N GLU A 30 3.38 -1.27 15.74
CA GLU A 30 3.03 -1.80 17.08
C GLU A 30 4.12 -2.71 17.66
N GLU A 31 4.83 -3.44 16.79
CA GLU A 31 5.92 -4.34 17.16
C GLU A 31 7.32 -3.76 16.86
N SER A 32 7.41 -2.47 16.57
CA SER A 32 8.69 -1.79 16.36
C SER A 32 9.19 -1.08 17.61
N LEU A 33 10.50 -0.88 17.65
CA LEU A 33 11.16 0.00 18.61
C LEU A 33 11.81 1.17 17.86
N PRO A 34 11.80 2.39 18.42
CA PRO A 34 12.56 3.48 17.82
C PRO A 34 14.06 3.23 18.04
N GLY A 35 14.81 3.32 16.95
CA GLY A 35 16.27 3.29 16.92
C GLY A 35 16.86 4.68 17.15
N ALA A 36 17.80 5.08 16.29
CA ALA A 36 18.38 6.42 16.33
C ALA A 36 17.37 7.50 15.89
N ARG A 37 17.27 8.58 16.67
CA ARG A 37 16.55 9.81 16.31
C ARG A 37 17.55 10.91 15.99
N ARG A 38 17.36 11.59 14.86
CA ARG A 38 18.27 12.61 14.35
C ARG A 38 17.48 13.82 13.89
N ASN A 39 17.93 15.01 14.28
CA ASN A 39 17.53 16.26 13.64
C ASN A 39 18.42 16.44 12.41
N THR A 40 17.82 16.66 11.24
CA THR A 40 18.56 16.78 9.97
C THR A 40 18.87 18.23 9.60
N GLY A 41 18.46 19.19 10.44
CA GLY A 41 18.51 20.63 10.15
C GLY A 41 17.32 21.13 9.32
N ALA A 42 16.75 20.28 8.46
CA ALA A 42 15.55 20.56 7.68
C ALA A 42 14.35 19.68 8.09
N GLY A 43 14.44 19.00 9.24
CA GLY A 43 13.42 18.09 9.73
C GLY A 43 13.96 17.03 10.69
N LEU A 44 13.38 15.83 10.63
CA LEU A 44 13.71 14.74 11.54
C LEU A 44 13.82 13.39 10.81
N TYR A 45 14.66 12.52 11.32
CA TYR A 45 14.68 11.11 10.96
C TYR A 45 14.68 10.26 12.22
N THR A 46 13.72 9.35 12.32
CA THR A 46 13.68 8.32 13.37
C THR A 46 13.78 6.95 12.70
N GLU A 47 14.84 6.22 13.03
CA GLU A 47 14.99 4.83 12.62
C GLU A 47 13.95 3.94 13.31
N MET A 48 13.41 2.99 12.57
CA MET A 48 12.46 1.99 13.07
C MET A 48 13.11 0.61 13.05
N ILE A 49 13.11 -0.05 14.19
CA ILE A 49 13.60 -1.43 14.35
C ILE A 49 12.38 -2.32 14.45
N VAL A 50 12.03 -2.97 13.34
CA VAL A 50 10.93 -3.95 13.26
C VAL A 50 11.45 -5.34 13.62
N ASP A 51 10.65 -6.16 14.30
CA ASP A 51 10.99 -7.54 14.63
C ASP A 51 11.26 -8.37 13.34
N PRO A 52 12.47 -8.94 13.17
CA PRO A 52 12.81 -9.76 12.01
C PRO A 52 12.06 -11.10 11.94
N HIS A 53 11.41 -11.53 13.01
CA HIS A 53 10.64 -12.78 13.06
C HIS A 53 9.19 -12.62 12.60
N ARG A 54 8.77 -11.41 12.21
CA ARG A 54 7.44 -11.17 11.64
C ARG A 54 7.26 -11.92 10.32
N PRO A 55 6.03 -12.35 10.00
CA PRO A 55 5.70 -12.81 8.66
C PRO A 55 6.09 -11.74 7.62
N PRO A 56 6.59 -12.14 6.44
CA PRO A 56 6.98 -11.19 5.41
C PRO A 56 5.76 -10.34 4.95
N PRO A 57 5.95 -9.04 4.65
CA PRO A 57 4.88 -8.19 4.16
C PRO A 57 4.25 -8.73 2.87
N LYS A 58 2.91 -8.68 2.77
CA LYS A 58 2.18 -9.13 1.57
C LYS A 58 2.46 -8.28 0.33
N ARG A 59 2.84 -7.03 0.55
CA ARG A 59 3.24 -6.07 -0.48
C ARG A 59 4.63 -5.57 -0.12
N THR A 60 5.46 -5.35 -1.14
CA THR A 60 6.87 -5.00 -0.97
C THR A 60 7.21 -3.62 -1.55
N PRO A 61 6.47 -2.53 -1.21
CA PRO A 61 6.83 -1.20 -1.67
C PRO A 61 8.18 -0.77 -1.08
N SER A 62 8.96 -0.03 -1.87
CA SER A 62 10.22 0.59 -1.45
C SER A 62 10.19 2.06 -1.78
N GLY A 63 10.61 2.92 -0.86
CA GLY A 63 10.53 4.37 -1.01
C GLY A 63 10.01 5.06 0.24
N SER A 64 9.73 6.36 0.12
CA SER A 64 9.14 7.16 1.18
C SER A 64 7.69 7.48 0.80
N PHE A 65 6.75 7.15 1.70
CA PHE A 65 5.32 7.23 1.44
C PHE A 65 4.60 7.99 2.54
N GLY A 66 3.56 8.73 2.20
CA GLY A 66 2.71 9.42 3.18
C GLY A 66 2.35 10.83 2.74
N THR A 67 1.18 11.25 3.16
CA THR A 67 0.64 12.61 2.99
C THR A 67 0.37 13.28 4.34
N VAL A 68 0.92 12.75 5.43
CA VAL A 68 0.67 13.22 6.79
C VAL A 68 1.50 14.47 7.07
N HIS A 69 0.89 15.44 7.73
CA HIS A 69 1.51 16.66 8.18
C HIS A 69 1.14 16.96 9.63
N ALA A 70 1.98 17.72 10.32
CA ALA A 70 1.67 18.26 11.64
C ALA A 70 2.24 19.66 11.83
N MET A 71 1.56 20.47 12.64
CA MET A 71 2.11 21.73 13.15
C MET A 71 3.00 21.39 14.36
N VAL A 72 4.29 21.73 14.30
CA VAL A 72 5.28 21.33 15.32
C VAL A 72 5.93 22.57 15.93
N GLY A 73 5.79 22.72 17.25
CA GLY A 73 6.27 23.87 17.99
C GLY A 73 5.81 25.18 17.38
N ASP A 74 6.73 26.14 17.31
CA ASP A 74 6.50 27.47 16.74
C ASP A 74 6.95 27.56 15.27
N LEU A 75 7.05 26.43 14.56
CA LEU A 75 7.40 26.47 13.14
C LEU A 75 6.34 27.27 12.35
N PRO A 76 6.77 28.15 11.43
CA PRO A 76 5.86 28.99 10.67
C PRO A 76 4.99 28.20 9.69
N GLY A 77 5.37 26.96 9.37
CA GLY A 77 4.62 26.02 8.54
C GLY A 77 4.51 24.63 9.16
N SER A 78 3.67 23.80 8.56
CA SER A 78 3.59 22.38 8.93
C SER A 78 4.82 21.61 8.45
N MET A 79 5.18 20.56 9.17
CA MET A 79 6.11 19.54 8.68
C MET A 79 5.35 18.41 7.99
N ALA A 80 5.88 17.90 6.88
CA ALA A 80 5.44 16.67 6.24
C ALA A 80 6.09 15.45 6.87
N PHE A 81 5.38 14.33 6.91
CA PHE A 81 5.84 13.07 7.48
C PHE A 81 5.61 11.91 6.52
N LYS A 82 6.62 11.06 6.39
CA LYS A 82 6.60 9.90 5.50
C LYS A 82 7.18 8.67 6.19
N ALA A 83 6.57 7.51 5.93
CA ALA A 83 7.14 6.22 6.26
C ALA A 83 8.16 5.82 5.20
N ARG A 84 9.39 5.54 5.62
CA ARG A 84 10.44 4.98 4.78
C ARG A 84 10.34 3.47 4.77
N LEU A 85 10.04 2.88 3.62
CA LEU A 85 9.89 1.45 3.42
C LEU A 85 11.01 0.89 2.55
N ARG A 86 11.43 -0.34 2.86
CA ARG A 86 12.30 -1.15 2.00
C ARG A 86 11.70 -2.55 1.90
N GLU A 87 11.31 -2.94 0.69
CA GLU A 87 10.69 -4.25 0.43
C GLU A 87 9.46 -4.50 1.31
N GLY A 88 8.71 -3.44 1.63
CA GLY A 88 7.54 -3.48 2.50
C GLY A 88 7.83 -3.47 4.01
N VAL A 89 9.10 -3.45 4.40
CA VAL A 89 9.52 -3.32 5.80
C VAL A 89 9.72 -1.86 6.17
N LEU A 90 9.17 -1.43 7.30
CA LEU A 90 9.33 -0.11 7.87
C LEU A 90 10.77 0.08 8.37
N MET A 91 11.48 1.02 7.75
CA MET A 91 12.87 1.36 8.08
C MET A 91 12.97 2.62 8.93
N GLY A 92 12.03 3.55 8.77
CA GLY A 92 12.14 4.87 9.38
C GLY A 92 10.90 5.73 9.23
N LEU A 93 10.82 6.76 10.06
CA LEU A 93 9.95 7.92 9.92
C LEU A 93 10.80 9.11 9.48
N GLU A 94 10.44 9.69 8.35
CA GLU A 94 11.02 10.91 7.79
C GLU A 94 10.08 12.09 8.06
N GLY A 95 10.60 13.16 8.64
CA GLY A 95 9.93 14.45 8.78
C GLY A 95 10.67 15.52 7.99
N ASP A 96 9.94 16.32 7.23
CA ASP A 96 10.47 17.35 6.32
C ASP A 96 9.76 18.68 6.60
N ALA A 97 10.54 19.73 6.85
CA ALA A 97 10.06 21.07 7.16
C ALA A 97 10.14 22.03 5.97
N PHE A 98 10.23 21.55 4.73
CA PHE A 98 10.22 22.36 3.51
C PHE A 98 11.28 23.49 3.52
N ASP A 99 12.53 23.11 3.74
CA ASP A 99 13.68 24.03 3.85
C ASP A 99 13.65 25.01 5.05
N MET A 100 12.70 24.86 5.97
CA MET A 100 12.75 25.58 7.26
C MET A 100 13.84 25.01 8.15
N ASP A 101 14.57 25.90 8.85
CA ASP A 101 15.57 25.49 9.84
C ASP A 101 14.89 24.91 11.09
N THR A 102 15.14 23.63 11.34
CA THR A 102 14.64 22.91 12.52
C THR A 102 15.75 22.62 13.52
N SER A 103 16.98 23.07 13.31
CA SER A 103 18.15 22.67 14.11
C SER A 103 18.01 22.95 15.61
N ALA A 104 17.29 24.01 15.97
CA ALA A 104 17.01 24.38 17.36
C ALA A 104 15.87 23.58 18.02
N ILE A 105 15.14 22.75 17.27
CA ILE A 105 13.97 22.02 17.75
C ILE A 105 14.39 20.69 18.38
N ASP A 106 13.99 20.48 19.63
CA ASP A 106 14.06 19.16 20.27
C ASP A 106 12.77 18.37 20.02
N PHE A 107 12.73 17.59 18.94
CA PHE A 107 11.60 16.75 18.57
C PHE A 107 11.17 15.69 19.62
N ARG A 108 11.93 15.54 20.71
CA ARG A 108 11.55 14.67 21.83
C ARG A 108 10.52 15.30 22.74
N THR A 109 10.56 16.61 22.88
CA THR A 109 9.80 17.36 23.89
C THR A 109 8.94 18.47 23.29
N THR A 110 9.26 18.93 22.08
CA THR A 110 8.51 19.96 21.37
C THR A 110 7.04 19.58 21.25
N PRO A 111 6.12 20.46 21.68
CA PRO A 111 4.70 20.23 21.50
C PRO A 111 4.34 20.23 20.01
N PHE A 112 3.24 19.57 19.69
CA PHE A 112 2.67 19.60 18.35
C PHE A 112 1.15 19.75 18.49
N ASP A 113 0.55 20.36 17.48
CA ASP A 113 -0.90 20.52 17.44
C ASP A 113 -1.52 19.47 16.51
N ARG A 114 -2.28 19.90 15.51
CA ARG A 114 -3.08 19.01 14.68
C ARG A 114 -2.20 18.20 13.73
N VAL A 115 -2.48 16.90 13.69
CA VAL A 115 -2.05 16.00 12.61
C VAL A 115 -3.14 15.99 11.55
N PHE A 116 -2.76 16.05 10.28
CA PHE A 116 -3.69 16.05 9.15
C PHE A 116 -3.06 15.38 7.94
N THR A 117 -3.88 14.92 6.99
CA THR A 117 -3.43 14.49 5.67
C THR A 117 -3.78 15.54 4.62
N VAL A 118 -3.16 15.46 3.46
CA VAL A 118 -3.52 16.28 2.29
C VAL A 118 -4.07 15.34 1.21
N ASP A 119 -5.30 15.60 0.77
CA ASP A 119 -5.93 14.81 -0.30
C ASP A 119 -5.43 15.17 -1.70
N ASP A 120 -5.87 14.42 -2.71
CA ASP A 120 -5.49 14.64 -4.12
C ASP A 120 -5.92 16.01 -4.66
N GLN A 121 -6.85 16.69 -3.97
CA GLN A 121 -7.28 18.06 -4.29
C GLN A 121 -6.51 19.13 -3.51
N GLY A 122 -5.50 18.74 -2.73
CA GLY A 122 -4.68 19.64 -1.91
C GLY A 122 -5.38 20.13 -0.64
N ARG A 123 -6.48 19.50 -0.20
CA ARG A 123 -7.20 19.91 1.00
C ARG A 123 -6.65 19.19 2.22
N SER A 124 -6.49 19.95 3.31
CA SER A 124 -6.10 19.41 4.61
C SER A 124 -7.29 18.71 5.29
N ILE A 125 -7.14 17.42 5.56
CA ILE A 125 -8.10 16.59 6.27
C ILE A 125 -7.53 16.26 7.65
N ALA A 126 -8.16 16.79 8.71
CA ALA A 126 -7.72 16.53 10.07
C ALA A 126 -7.77 15.03 10.38
N PHE A 127 -6.69 14.51 10.96
CA PHE A 127 -6.65 13.15 11.46
C PHE A 127 -7.29 13.11 12.85
N ASP A 128 -8.35 12.33 13.00
CA ASP A 128 -9.00 12.09 14.29
C ASP A 128 -8.69 10.64 14.77
N PRO A 129 -7.84 10.47 15.80
CA PRO A 129 -7.52 9.15 16.33
C PRO A 129 -8.73 8.44 16.95
N ALA A 130 -9.80 9.15 17.32
CA ALA A 130 -11.04 8.53 17.81
C ALA A 130 -11.74 7.71 16.72
N ILE A 131 -11.56 8.05 15.43
CA ILE A 131 -12.07 7.28 14.30
C ILE A 131 -11.42 5.89 14.25
N LEU A 132 -10.18 5.74 14.73
CA LEU A 132 -9.49 4.44 14.82
C LEU A 132 -9.93 3.63 16.05
N ARG A 133 -10.23 4.28 17.17
CA ARG A 133 -10.65 3.62 18.42
C ARG A 133 -12.09 3.13 18.41
N ASN A 134 -12.91 3.68 17.53
CA ASN A 134 -14.23 3.15 17.27
C ASN A 134 -14.11 2.16 16.11
N PRO A 135 -14.24 0.83 16.32
CA PRO A 135 -14.62 -0.04 15.22
C PRO A 135 -16.05 0.37 14.85
N ALA A 136 -16.19 1.44 14.07
CA ALA A 136 -17.48 1.88 13.62
C ALA A 136 -18.16 0.66 12.97
N PRO A 137 -19.44 0.41 13.31
CA PRO A 137 -20.15 -0.77 12.86
C PRO A 137 -20.04 -0.78 11.35
N CYS A 138 -19.51 -1.89 10.82
CA CYS A 138 -19.37 -2.20 9.41
C CYS A 138 -20.08 -1.17 8.53
N TRP A 139 -19.31 -0.30 7.87
CA TRP A 139 -19.82 0.46 6.73
C TRP A 139 -20.43 -0.58 5.80
N THR A 140 -21.75 -0.74 5.91
CA THR A 140 -22.48 -1.64 5.05
C THR A 140 -22.37 -0.95 3.71
N PHE A 141 -21.43 -1.45 2.89
CA PHE A 141 -21.59 -1.35 1.46
C PHE A 141 -23.01 -1.81 1.20
N ARG A 142 -23.89 -0.84 0.95
CA ARG A 142 -25.24 -1.06 0.48
C ARG A 142 -25.03 -1.81 -0.82
N ARG A 143 -25.04 -3.14 -0.72
CA ARG A 143 -24.99 -4.05 -1.86
C ARG A 143 -26.18 -3.64 -2.70
N GLY A 144 -25.91 -2.81 -3.71
CA GLY A 144 -26.83 -2.62 -4.81
C GLY A 144 -27.19 -4.03 -5.25
N THR A 145 -28.45 -4.39 -5.04
CA THR A 145 -28.97 -5.70 -5.39
C THR A 145 -28.80 -5.85 -6.89
N ILE A 146 -27.69 -6.46 -7.32
CA ILE A 146 -27.62 -7.07 -8.64
C ILE A 146 -28.62 -8.21 -8.58
N ARG A 147 -29.83 -7.89 -9.04
CA ARG A 147 -30.95 -8.80 -9.19
C ARG A 147 -30.52 -9.86 -10.21
N LYS A 148 -29.86 -10.93 -9.73
CA LYS A 148 -29.64 -12.14 -10.53
C LYS A 148 -31.03 -12.67 -10.92
N LYS A 149 -31.46 -12.39 -12.16
CA LYS A 149 -32.54 -13.16 -12.80
C LYS A 149 -31.98 -14.55 -13.09
N THR A 150 -31.97 -15.41 -12.08
CA THR A 150 -31.78 -16.84 -12.29
C THR A 150 -33.14 -17.42 -12.70
N GLN A 151 -33.34 -17.59 -14.01
CA GLN A 151 -34.33 -18.52 -14.53
C GLN A 151 -33.96 -19.91 -14.02
N ARG A 152 -34.66 -20.38 -12.99
CA ARG A 152 -34.60 -21.75 -12.52
C ARG A 152 -35.69 -22.53 -13.25
N SER A 153 -35.24 -23.37 -14.17
CA SER A 153 -36.01 -24.44 -14.81
C SER A 153 -36.69 -25.30 -13.75
N LYS A 154 -37.99 -25.56 -13.93
CA LYS A 154 -38.75 -26.55 -13.15
C LYS A 154 -38.39 -27.96 -13.65
N PRO A 155 -38.14 -28.95 -12.77
CA PRO A 155 -38.19 -30.35 -13.15
C PRO A 155 -39.65 -30.84 -13.27
N ARG A 156 -39.91 -31.69 -14.27
CA ARG A 156 -41.18 -32.38 -14.55
C ARG A 156 -41.58 -33.38 -13.44
N PRO A 157 -42.89 -33.67 -13.32
CA PRO A 157 -43.38 -35.02 -13.07
C PRO A 157 -44.04 -35.64 -14.32
N VAL A 158 -44.30 -36.95 -14.21
CA VAL A 158 -44.37 -37.99 -15.25
C VAL A 158 -45.82 -38.36 -15.63
N SER A 159 -45.98 -38.96 -16.83
CA SER A 159 -47.10 -39.77 -17.40
C SER A 159 -47.53 -39.22 -18.78
N SER A 160 -47.82 -39.97 -19.85
CA SER A 160 -47.92 -41.41 -20.15
C SER A 160 -48.17 -41.57 -21.67
N MET A 161 -47.66 -42.66 -22.30
CA MET A 161 -48.03 -43.23 -23.64
C MET A 161 -47.76 -42.33 -24.88
N SER A 162 -47.21 -42.75 -26.04
CA SER A 162 -47.22 -44.03 -26.79
C SER A 162 -46.05 -44.04 -27.80
N ALA A 163 -45.58 -45.22 -28.21
CA ALA A 163 -44.67 -45.48 -29.35
C ALA A 163 -45.45 -45.43 -30.71
N PRO A 164 -44.91 -45.73 -31.93
CA PRO A 164 -43.59 -46.30 -32.28
C PRO A 164 -42.94 -45.77 -33.59
N CYS A 165 -41.90 -46.52 -34.04
CA CYS A 165 -41.19 -46.53 -35.33
C CYS A 165 -40.08 -45.48 -35.47
N SER A 166 -38.96 -45.69 -36.17
CA SER A 166 -38.24 -46.81 -36.79
C SER A 166 -37.16 -46.09 -37.62
N GLY A 167 -35.88 -46.50 -37.60
CA GLY A 167 -34.90 -45.85 -38.48
C GLY A 167 -33.45 -45.92 -38.00
N SER A 168 -32.78 -46.97 -38.41
CA SER A 168 -31.34 -47.22 -38.31
C SER A 168 -30.52 -46.32 -39.24
N ARG A 169 -29.31 -45.91 -38.81
CA ARG A 169 -28.04 -46.00 -39.57
C ARG A 169 -26.87 -45.27 -38.88
N THR A 170 -25.93 -46.08 -38.40
CA THR A 170 -24.48 -46.10 -38.68
C THR A 170 -23.85 -44.85 -39.35
N LEU A 171 -22.80 -44.28 -38.72
CA LEU A 171 -21.40 -44.42 -39.16
C LEU A 171 -20.45 -43.62 -38.24
N SER A 172 -19.36 -44.29 -37.88
CA SER A 172 -18.24 -43.82 -37.06
C SER A 172 -17.19 -43.03 -37.91
N PRO A 173 -15.92 -42.89 -37.47
CA PRO A 173 -15.29 -41.62 -37.05
C PRO A 173 -14.13 -41.20 -37.99
N LEU A 174 -13.45 -40.06 -37.75
CA LEU A 174 -12.08 -39.81 -38.26
C LEU A 174 -11.38 -38.69 -37.47
N ALA A 175 -10.56 -39.13 -36.50
CA ALA A 175 -9.12 -38.89 -36.34
C ALA A 175 -8.47 -37.46 -36.41
N PRO A 176 -7.29 -37.30 -35.80
CA PRO A 176 -6.76 -36.03 -35.26
C PRO A 176 -5.63 -35.40 -36.12
N ARG A 177 -5.17 -34.20 -35.76
CA ARG A 177 -3.88 -33.66 -36.24
C ARG A 177 -3.11 -32.85 -35.17
N LYS A 178 -1.91 -33.37 -34.87
CA LYS A 178 -0.60 -32.77 -34.49
C LYS A 178 -0.39 -31.30 -34.97
N ALA A 179 0.56 -30.49 -34.51
CA ALA A 179 1.59 -30.46 -33.45
C ALA A 179 2.34 -29.10 -33.61
N ALA A 180 3.21 -28.77 -32.64
CA ALA A 180 4.34 -27.81 -32.70
C ALA A 180 3.98 -26.30 -32.82
N GLY A 181 4.72 -25.35 -32.26
CA GLY A 181 6.00 -25.37 -31.56
C GLY A 181 6.24 -24.00 -30.89
N ARG A 182 7.13 -23.99 -29.90
CA ARG A 182 7.64 -22.80 -29.20
C ARG A 182 8.67 -22.08 -30.08
N PRO A 183 8.87 -20.77 -29.92
CA PRO A 183 10.20 -20.19 -30.09
C PRO A 183 10.74 -19.60 -28.78
N VAL A 184 12.03 -19.91 -28.59
CA VAL A 184 13.00 -19.41 -27.63
C VAL A 184 13.36 -17.95 -27.96
N TRP A 185 13.57 -17.11 -26.94
CA TRP A 185 14.15 -15.77 -27.06
C TRP A 185 15.30 -15.58 -26.06
N LEU A 186 16.52 -15.41 -26.58
CA LEU A 186 17.73 -14.87 -25.95
C LEU A 186 18.69 -14.43 -27.10
N PRO A 187 19.72 -13.61 -26.85
CA PRO A 187 19.68 -12.17 -26.55
C PRO A 187 20.40 -11.36 -27.66
N ARG A 188 20.27 -10.02 -27.67
CA ARG A 188 21.14 -9.15 -28.48
C ARG A 188 21.89 -8.16 -27.59
N THR A 189 23.19 -8.34 -27.56
CA THR A 189 24.20 -7.36 -27.15
C THR A 189 24.28 -6.25 -28.19
N SER A 190 24.47 -5.01 -27.74
CA SER A 190 25.01 -3.92 -28.54
C SER A 190 25.75 -2.96 -27.61
N ILE A 191 27.06 -2.91 -27.81
CA ILE A 191 28.01 -2.00 -27.21
C ILE A 191 27.76 -0.59 -27.75
N SER A 192 27.83 0.44 -26.90
CA SER A 192 28.09 1.81 -27.35
C SER A 192 29.09 2.46 -26.40
N THR A 193 30.31 2.57 -26.90
CA THR A 193 31.40 3.35 -26.33
C THR A 193 31.24 4.78 -26.82
N SER A 194 31.22 5.76 -25.91
CA SER A 194 31.53 7.15 -26.24
C SER A 194 32.53 7.69 -25.22
N ALA A 195 33.69 8.08 -25.75
CA ALA A 195 34.71 8.84 -25.06
C ALA A 195 34.30 10.32 -25.03
N SER A 196 34.64 11.04 -23.96
CA SER A 196 34.73 12.49 -24.01
C SER A 196 35.92 12.98 -23.19
N CYS A 197 36.73 13.80 -23.85
CA CYS A 197 37.95 14.44 -23.39
C CYS A 197 37.71 15.39 -22.21
N SER A 198 38.71 15.51 -21.34
CA SER A 198 38.82 16.61 -20.38
C SER A 198 40.20 17.23 -20.55
N GLY A 199 40.20 18.50 -20.94
CA GLY A 199 41.37 19.37 -21.03
C GLY A 199 40.94 20.80 -20.71
N TRP A 200 41.76 21.44 -19.86
CA TRP A 200 41.73 22.84 -19.39
C TRP A 200 40.70 23.09 -18.28
N ALA A 201 41.02 23.76 -17.16
CA ALA A 201 42.07 24.73 -16.83
C ALA A 201 42.75 24.39 -15.50
#